data_AF-A0A1Q2CQM2-F1
#
_entry.id   AF-A0A1Q2CQM2-F1
#
_cell.length_a   1.000
_cell.length_b   1.000
_cell.length_c   1.000
_cell.angle_alpha   90.00
_cell.angle_beta   90.00
_cell.angle_gamma   90.00
#
_symmetry.space_group_name_H-M   'P 1'
#
loop_
_entity.id
_entity.type
_entity.pdbx_description
1 polymer ?
#
loop_
_entity_poly.entity_id
_entity_poly.type
_entity_poly.pdbx_seq_one_letter_code
_entity_poly.pdbx_strand_id
1 'polypeptide(L)'
;MGRPRRLDGDPHAPTYAEIVERVDSEIVTFSWPEGVTVVQAYQGPRGQTLDPRESEPIAQLTSDEYIRMGGMRITRTLPSNGCALHLYGVVYLDGRPMYSEATSLDYPGITRLDYQVVPYGHDGMPSQPGARPASYRIFAEVDDELHDTPLAIVGQLTRLPLHPQDGRILAQPVVSLQAGVPTPSRSCPPGTRWRSSGRS
;
A
#
# COMPACT_ATOMS: atom_id res chain seq x y z
N MET A 1 36.84 23.63 -2.81
CA MET A 1 35.65 23.52 -3.68
C MET A 1 34.51 24.25 -2.99
N GLY A 2 34.16 25.46 -3.45
CA GLY A 2 33.07 26.24 -2.87
C GLY A 2 31.73 25.74 -3.41
N ARG A 3 30.76 25.48 -2.52
CA ARG A 3 29.36 25.26 -2.93
C ARG A 3 28.90 26.49 -3.71
N PRO A 4 28.25 26.34 -4.88
CA PRO A 4 27.69 27.48 -5.59
C PRO A 4 26.66 28.18 -4.68
N ARG A 5 26.70 29.51 -4.64
CA ARG A 5 25.68 30.32 -3.96
C ARG A 5 24.38 30.17 -4.76
N ARG A 6 23.34 29.62 -4.12
CA ARG A 6 21.95 29.67 -4.63
C ARG A 6 21.57 31.12 -4.86
N LEU A 7 20.92 31.41 -5.98
CA LEU A 7 20.36 32.72 -6.27
C LEU A 7 18.99 32.83 -5.60
N ASP A 8 18.64 34.02 -5.10
CA ASP A 8 17.28 34.31 -4.62
C ASP A 8 16.31 34.11 -5.78
N GLY A 9 15.55 33.01 -5.75
CA GLY A 9 14.62 32.62 -6.82
C GLY A 9 14.73 31.16 -7.29
N ASP A 10 15.77 30.42 -6.90
CA ASP A 10 15.86 28.99 -7.22
C ASP A 10 14.85 28.18 -6.40
N PRO A 11 14.10 27.24 -7.01
CA PRO A 11 13.14 26.41 -6.27
C PRO A 11 13.85 25.59 -5.20
N HIS A 12 13.28 25.58 -3.99
CA HIS A 12 13.77 24.76 -2.89
C HIS A 12 13.25 23.33 -2.99
N ALA A 13 14.06 22.38 -2.52
CA ALA A 13 13.65 20.98 -2.44
C ALA A 13 12.67 20.77 -1.28
N PRO A 14 11.66 19.89 -1.41
CA PRO A 14 10.82 19.47 -0.29
C PRO A 14 11.67 18.93 0.87
N THR A 15 11.32 19.24 2.10
CA THR A 15 12.07 18.77 3.29
C THR A 15 11.18 17.96 4.22
N TYR A 16 11.78 17.18 5.13
CA TYR A 16 11.05 16.29 6.04
C TYR A 16 10.07 15.38 5.31
N ALA A 17 10.49 14.88 4.14
CA ALA A 17 9.66 14.05 3.33
C ALA A 17 9.64 12.62 3.88
N GLU A 18 8.47 11.99 3.91
CA GLU A 18 8.28 10.61 4.37
C GLU A 18 7.17 9.93 3.58
N ILE A 19 7.23 8.60 3.49
CA ILE A 19 6.19 7.77 2.87
C ILE A 19 5.33 7.18 3.99
N VAL A 20 4.03 7.43 3.93
CA VAL A 20 3.04 6.91 4.86
C VAL A 20 2.14 5.91 4.14
N GLU A 21 2.19 4.67 4.61
CA GLU A 21 1.34 3.58 4.14
C GLU A 21 -0.10 3.71 4.62
N ARG A 22 -1.06 3.52 3.71
CA ARG A 22 -2.50 3.56 3.98
C ARG A 22 -3.20 2.47 3.21
N VAL A 23 -3.19 1.23 3.72
CA VAL A 23 -3.93 0.05 3.22
C VAL A 23 -3.78 -0.20 1.71
N ASP A 24 -4.44 0.60 0.88
CA ASP A 24 -4.49 0.56 -0.58
C ASP A 24 -3.73 1.70 -1.27
N SER A 25 -3.09 2.61 -0.52
CA SER A 25 -2.42 3.79 -1.07
C SER A 25 -1.21 4.24 -0.25
N GLU A 26 -0.29 4.92 -0.91
CA GLU A 26 0.85 5.59 -0.30
C GLU A 26 0.66 7.11 -0.35
N ILE A 27 0.88 7.76 0.80
CA ILE A 27 0.82 9.21 0.93
C ILE A 27 2.22 9.70 1.26
N VAL A 28 2.75 10.58 0.41
CA VAL A 28 4.01 11.27 0.68
C VAL A 28 3.70 12.61 1.36
N THR A 29 4.18 12.77 2.58
CA THR A 29 4.09 14.02 3.34
C THR A 29 5.44 14.73 3.31
N PHE A 30 5.45 16.07 3.32
CA PHE A 30 6.66 16.88 3.32
C PHE A 30 6.37 18.32 3.75
N SER A 31 7.37 19.05 4.21
CA SER A 31 7.24 20.51 4.37
C SER A 31 7.23 21.17 2.99
N TRP A 32 6.19 21.96 2.72
CA TRP A 32 6.04 22.66 1.44
C TRP A 32 7.26 23.57 1.21
N PRO A 33 7.98 23.41 0.08
CA PRO A 33 9.18 24.19 -0.19
C PRO A 33 8.88 25.65 -0.55
N GLU A 34 9.77 26.56 -0.12
CA GLU A 34 9.67 27.98 -0.46
C GLU A 34 9.90 28.22 -1.95
N GLY A 35 9.15 29.18 -2.52
CA GLY A 35 9.29 29.60 -3.91
C GLY A 35 8.77 28.60 -4.93
N VAL A 36 8.15 27.49 -4.53
CA VAL A 36 7.69 26.41 -5.42
C VAL A 36 6.20 26.51 -5.73
N THR A 37 5.85 26.27 -6.99
CA THR A 37 4.44 26.24 -7.45
C THR A 37 3.82 24.85 -7.41
N VAL A 38 4.61 23.82 -7.74
CA VAL A 38 4.18 22.43 -7.77
C VAL A 38 5.31 21.54 -7.28
N VAL A 39 4.99 20.50 -6.53
CA VAL A 39 5.92 19.41 -6.22
C VAL A 39 5.57 18.23 -7.10
N GLN A 40 6.58 17.64 -7.73
CA GLN A 40 6.44 16.46 -8.59
C GLN A 40 7.20 15.28 -7.98
N ALA A 41 6.60 14.10 -8.04
CA ALA A 41 7.20 12.85 -7.62
C ALA A 41 7.49 11.96 -8.81
N TYR A 42 8.68 11.37 -8.82
CA TYR A 42 9.15 10.45 -9.84
C TYR A 42 9.58 9.14 -9.18
N GLN A 43 9.39 8.03 -9.89
CA GLN A 43 9.80 6.71 -9.44
C GLN A 43 11.07 6.30 -10.16
N GLY A 44 12.08 5.83 -9.41
CA GLY A 44 13.33 5.32 -9.96
C GLY A 44 13.89 4.13 -9.18
N PRO A 45 15.00 3.55 -9.66
CA PRO A 45 15.76 2.55 -8.91
C PRO A 45 16.38 3.14 -7.63
N ARG A 46 16.45 2.34 -6.56
CA ARG A 46 17.10 2.74 -5.32
C ARG A 46 18.58 3.09 -5.53
N GLY A 47 19.04 4.15 -4.86
CA GLY A 47 20.43 4.62 -4.93
C GLY A 47 20.82 5.30 -6.25
N GLN A 48 19.89 5.50 -7.18
CA GLN A 48 20.13 6.23 -8.42
C GLN A 48 19.49 7.61 -8.37
N THR A 49 20.14 8.58 -8.99
CA THR A 49 19.56 9.91 -9.25
C THR A 49 18.77 9.87 -10.55
N LEU A 50 17.63 10.55 -10.59
CA LEU A 50 16.75 10.59 -11.76
C LEU A 50 16.69 12.01 -12.33
N ASP A 51 16.88 12.20 -13.64
CA ASP A 51 16.66 13.51 -14.27
C ASP A 51 15.14 13.71 -14.53
N PRO A 52 14.49 14.70 -13.87
CA PRO A 52 13.05 14.92 -14.03
C PRO A 52 12.65 15.40 -15.44
N ARG A 53 13.62 15.78 -16.29
CA ARG A 53 13.39 16.17 -17.69
C ARG A 53 13.29 14.99 -18.65
N GLU A 54 13.79 13.82 -18.24
CA GLU A 54 13.83 12.61 -19.06
C GLU A 54 12.72 11.62 -18.69
N SER A 55 11.88 11.96 -17.71
CA SER A 55 10.85 11.09 -17.16
C SER A 55 9.54 11.85 -16.96
N GLU A 56 8.44 11.12 -16.89
CA GLU A 56 7.14 11.67 -16.50
C GLU A 56 6.92 11.49 -14.99
N PRO A 57 6.34 12.49 -14.29
CA PRO A 57 6.03 12.35 -12.88
C PRO A 57 4.91 11.33 -12.68
N ILE A 58 5.06 10.50 -11.64
CA ILE A 58 4.02 9.54 -11.24
C ILE A 58 2.91 10.19 -10.41
N ALA A 59 3.20 11.35 -9.82
CA ALA A 59 2.26 12.19 -9.09
C ALA A 59 2.77 13.63 -9.05
N GLN A 60 1.86 14.58 -8.92
CA GLN A 60 2.20 15.98 -8.72
C GLN A 60 1.15 16.65 -7.86
N LEU A 61 1.53 17.74 -7.22
CA LEU A 61 0.65 18.44 -6.29
C LEU A 61 1.00 19.92 -6.20
N THR A 62 -0.01 20.77 -6.29
CA THR A 62 0.09 22.22 -6.07
C THR A 62 -0.06 22.57 -4.59
N SER A 63 0.30 23.81 -4.20
CA SER A 63 0.24 24.24 -2.80
C SER A 63 -1.19 24.19 -2.24
N ASP A 64 -2.16 24.65 -3.03
CA ASP A 64 -3.59 24.63 -2.65
C ASP A 64 -4.10 23.20 -2.46
N GLU A 65 -3.68 22.27 -3.31
CA GLU A 65 -3.99 20.85 -3.17
C GLU A 65 -3.34 20.25 -1.94
N TYR A 66 -2.08 20.60 -1.66
CA TYR A 66 -1.36 20.14 -0.47
C TYR A 66 -2.04 20.57 0.83
N ILE A 67 -2.46 21.83 0.93
CA ILE A 67 -3.19 22.34 2.10
C ILE A 67 -4.51 21.59 2.30
N ARG A 68 -5.21 21.26 1.21
CA ARG A 68 -6.50 20.56 1.26
C ARG A 68 -6.37 19.07 1.56
N MET A 69 -5.36 18.41 1.00
CA MET A 69 -5.20 16.95 1.05
C MET A 69 -4.25 16.49 2.16
N GLY A 70 -3.39 17.37 2.66
CA GLY A 70 -2.39 17.09 3.70
C GLY A 70 -1.20 16.26 3.23
N GLY A 71 -1.09 15.96 1.93
CA GLY A 71 -0.04 15.11 1.38
C GLY A 71 -0.25 14.80 -0.09
N MET A 72 0.80 14.33 -0.75
CA MET A 72 0.75 13.85 -2.13
C MET A 72 0.36 12.38 -2.14
N ARG A 73 -0.75 12.06 -2.81
CA ARG A 73 -1.19 10.68 -2.99
C ARG A 73 -0.50 10.07 -4.20
N ILE A 74 0.13 8.92 -4.01
CA ILE A 74 0.63 8.10 -5.10
C ILE A 74 -0.49 7.14 -5.49
N THR A 75 -1.13 7.39 -6.65
CA THR A 75 -2.27 6.58 -7.11
C THR A 75 -1.85 5.34 -7.88
N ARG A 76 -0.58 5.26 -8.27
CA ARG A 76 0.01 4.08 -8.90
C ARG A 76 0.60 3.19 -7.81
N THR A 77 0.24 1.91 -7.80
CA THR A 77 0.82 0.92 -6.89
C THR A 77 2.35 0.92 -6.99
N LEU A 78 3.02 1.15 -5.86
CA LEU A 78 4.48 1.04 -5.79
C LEU A 78 4.90 -0.44 -5.82
N PRO A 79 6.08 -0.75 -6.41
CA PRO A 79 6.55 -2.13 -6.48
C PRO A 79 6.76 -2.76 -5.10
N SER A 80 6.29 -4.00 -4.96
CA SER A 80 6.45 -4.84 -3.76
C SER A 80 7.92 -5.10 -3.39
N ASN A 81 8.82 -5.07 -4.37
CA ASN A 81 10.27 -5.21 -4.20
C ASN A 81 11.01 -3.88 -3.90
N GLY A 82 10.24 -2.80 -3.75
CA GLY A 82 10.71 -1.47 -3.38
C GLY A 82 11.22 -0.64 -4.55
N CYS A 83 11.29 0.68 -4.33
CA CYS A 83 11.77 1.67 -5.31
C CYS A 83 12.31 2.90 -4.59
N ALA A 84 12.85 3.86 -5.33
CA ALA A 84 13.06 5.22 -4.83
C ALA A 84 11.98 6.16 -5.37
N LEU A 85 11.50 7.06 -4.52
CA LEU A 85 10.71 8.22 -4.91
C LEU A 85 11.59 9.47 -4.87
N HIS A 86 11.64 10.21 -5.96
CA HIS A 86 12.38 11.47 -6.06
C HIS A 86 11.38 12.62 -6.16
N LEU A 87 11.42 13.51 -5.17
CA LEU A 87 10.58 14.71 -5.13
C LEU A 87 11.36 15.91 -5.62
N TYR A 88 10.75 16.68 -6.51
CA TYR A 88 11.27 17.94 -7.02
C TYR A 88 10.29 19.06 -6.77
N GLY A 89 10.78 20.17 -6.22
CA GLY A 89 10.08 21.45 -6.26
C GLY A 89 10.22 22.07 -7.65
N VAL A 90 9.11 22.52 -8.22
CA VAL A 90 9.07 23.05 -9.60
C VAL A 90 8.44 24.43 -9.64
N VAL A 91 9.09 25.29 -10.42
CA VAL A 91 8.63 26.63 -10.79
C VAL A 91 8.63 26.74 -12.30
N TYR A 92 7.62 27.40 -12.86
CA TYR A 92 7.57 27.69 -14.29
C TYR A 92 8.00 29.13 -14.55
N LEU A 93 9.11 29.30 -15.26
CA LEU A 93 9.60 30.58 -15.74
C LEU A 93 9.55 30.60 -17.27
N ASP A 94 8.85 31.56 -17.86
CA ASP A 94 8.64 31.66 -19.32
C ASP A 94 8.15 30.35 -19.96
N GLY A 95 7.27 29.63 -19.25
CA GLY A 95 6.71 28.34 -19.69
C GLY A 95 7.68 27.16 -19.60
N ARG A 96 8.87 27.34 -19.03
CA ARG A 96 9.87 26.28 -18.83
C ARG A 96 9.95 25.89 -17.35
N PRO A 97 9.97 24.57 -17.04
CA PRO A 97 10.13 24.12 -15.67
C PRO A 97 11.57 24.29 -15.21
N MET A 98 11.73 24.93 -14.06
CA MET A 98 12.94 24.93 -13.24
C MET A 98 12.72 23.98 -12.07
N TYR A 99 13.64 23.05 -11.89
CA TYR A 99 13.58 22.01 -10.86
C TYR A 99 14.56 22.33 -9.73
N SER A 100 14.16 22.01 -8.49
CA SER A 100 15.05 21.99 -7.34
C SER A 100 16.05 20.83 -7.41
N GLU A 101 16.94 20.75 -6.42
CA GLU A 101 17.58 19.48 -6.09
C GLU A 101 16.54 18.42 -5.69
N ALA A 102 16.89 17.14 -5.84
CA ALA A 102 16.01 16.03 -5.49
C ALA A 102 15.96 15.80 -3.97
N THR A 103 14.77 15.53 -3.45
CA THR A 103 14.60 14.84 -2.16
C THR A 103 14.19 13.41 -2.43
N SER A 104 15.08 12.46 -2.11
CA SER A 104 14.89 11.04 -2.40
C SER A 104 14.43 10.27 -1.15
N LEU A 105 13.44 9.41 -1.33
CA LEU A 105 12.91 8.51 -0.33
C LEU A 105 13.02 7.08 -0.82
N ASP A 106 13.61 6.20 -0.02
CA ASP A 106 13.62 4.77 -0.31
C ASP A 106 12.32 4.13 0.19
N TYR A 107 11.55 3.57 -0.72
CA TYR A 107 10.43 2.72 -0.43
C TYR A 107 10.90 1.26 -0.31
N PRO A 108 10.76 0.60 0.85
CA PRO A 108 11.25 -0.76 1.03
C PRO A 108 10.48 -1.79 0.19
N GLY A 109 9.26 -1.47 -0.24
CA GLY A 109 8.35 -2.43 -0.84
C GLY A 109 7.53 -3.17 0.21
N ILE A 110 6.25 -3.39 -0.08
CA ILE A 110 5.34 -4.19 0.73
C ILE A 110 4.59 -5.12 -0.20
N THR A 111 4.69 -6.42 0.07
CA THR A 111 3.83 -7.43 -0.57
C THR A 111 2.41 -7.31 -0.03
N ARG A 112 1.44 -7.13 -0.92
CA ARG A 112 0.02 -7.04 -0.58
C ARG A 112 -0.60 -8.43 -0.67
N LEU A 113 -1.48 -8.72 0.29
CA LEU A 113 -2.28 -9.93 0.32
C LEU A 113 -3.76 -9.55 0.33
N ASP A 114 -4.44 -9.87 -0.77
CA ASP A 114 -5.88 -9.78 -0.90
C ASP A 114 -6.52 -11.12 -0.56
N TYR A 115 -7.71 -11.08 0.03
CA TYR A 115 -8.43 -12.31 0.35
C TYR A 115 -9.94 -12.20 0.11
N GLN A 116 -10.54 -13.34 -0.19
CA GLN A 116 -11.98 -13.48 -0.38
C GLN A 116 -12.49 -14.67 0.42
N VAL A 117 -13.60 -14.47 1.13
CA VAL A 117 -14.30 -15.52 1.86
C VAL A 117 -15.56 -15.89 1.09
N VAL A 118 -15.54 -17.05 0.44
CA VAL A 118 -16.62 -17.51 -0.44
C VAL A 118 -17.46 -18.58 0.26
N PRO A 119 -18.79 -18.40 0.39
CA PRO A 119 -19.68 -19.43 0.93
C PRO A 119 -19.86 -20.58 -0.06
N TYR A 120 -19.88 -21.81 0.43
CA TYR A 120 -20.06 -23.04 -0.35
C TYR A 120 -21.24 -23.86 0.18
N GLY A 121 -22.05 -24.40 -0.73
CA GLY A 121 -23.21 -25.24 -0.45
C GLY A 121 -22.82 -26.69 -0.14
N HIS A 122 -23.82 -27.50 0.24
CA HIS A 122 -23.62 -28.94 0.49
C HIS A 122 -23.25 -29.72 -0.77
N ASP A 123 -23.58 -29.17 -1.93
CA ASP A 123 -23.22 -29.64 -3.27
C ASP A 123 -21.76 -29.36 -3.64
N GLY A 124 -21.01 -28.63 -2.79
CA GLY A 124 -19.62 -28.27 -3.06
C GLY A 124 -19.45 -27.13 -4.07
N MET A 125 -20.53 -26.41 -4.41
CA MET A 125 -20.50 -25.23 -5.28
C MET A 125 -20.62 -23.92 -4.48
N PRO A 126 -20.18 -22.77 -5.01
CA PRO A 126 -20.41 -21.47 -4.39
C PRO A 126 -21.90 -21.25 -4.12
N SER A 127 -22.25 -20.89 -2.89
CA SER A 127 -23.65 -20.64 -2.49
C SER A 127 -24.18 -19.37 -3.12
N GLN A 128 -25.46 -19.40 -3.54
CA GLN A 128 -26.16 -18.19 -3.95
C GLN A 128 -26.37 -17.22 -2.78
N PRO A 129 -26.44 -15.90 -3.02
CA PRO A 129 -26.75 -14.92 -1.98
C PRO A 129 -28.04 -15.27 -1.24
N GLY A 130 -28.00 -15.28 0.09
CA GLY A 130 -29.15 -15.59 0.96
C GLY A 130 -29.35 -17.09 1.28
N ALA A 131 -28.67 -18.00 0.59
CA ALA A 131 -28.64 -19.41 0.96
C ALA A 131 -27.79 -19.62 2.23
N ARG A 132 -28.18 -20.59 3.07
CA ARG A 132 -27.37 -20.96 4.24
C ARG A 132 -26.14 -21.76 3.77
N PRO A 133 -24.91 -21.26 3.96
CA PRO A 133 -23.73 -21.98 3.52
C PRO A 133 -23.50 -23.25 4.35
N ALA A 134 -22.94 -24.27 3.70
CA ALA A 134 -22.47 -25.52 4.29
C ALA A 134 -20.97 -25.50 4.61
N SER A 135 -20.21 -24.58 4.02
CA SER A 135 -18.85 -24.20 4.43
C SER A 135 -18.49 -22.82 3.87
N TYR A 136 -17.34 -22.28 4.27
CA TYR A 136 -16.70 -21.11 3.67
C TYR A 136 -15.31 -21.50 3.18
N ARG A 137 -14.88 -21.00 2.05
CA ARG A 137 -13.50 -21.15 1.56
C ARG A 137 -12.83 -19.79 1.50
N ILE A 138 -11.57 -19.73 1.92
CA ILE A 138 -10.78 -18.51 1.87
C ILE A 138 -9.79 -18.64 0.72
N PHE A 139 -9.90 -17.73 -0.23
CA PHE A 139 -8.93 -17.56 -1.32
C PHE A 139 -8.04 -16.38 -0.95
N ALA A 140 -6.74 -16.53 -1.14
CA ALA A 140 -5.77 -15.46 -0.98
C ALA A 140 -5.01 -15.28 -2.29
N GLU A 141 -4.71 -14.04 -2.62
CA GLU A 141 -3.91 -13.62 -3.76
C GLU A 141 -2.88 -12.61 -3.28
N VAL A 142 -1.69 -12.63 -3.87
CA VAL A 142 -0.59 -11.73 -3.55
C VAL A 142 -0.05 -11.08 -4.80
N ASP A 143 0.49 -9.86 -4.67
CA ASP A 143 1.13 -9.12 -5.76
C ASP A 143 2.61 -9.52 -5.98
N ASP A 144 3.21 -10.23 -5.02
CA ASP A 144 4.56 -10.78 -5.08
C ASP A 144 4.64 -12.14 -4.39
N GLU A 145 5.71 -12.89 -4.65
CA GLU A 145 5.88 -14.22 -4.07
C GLU A 145 6.02 -14.17 -2.54
N LEU A 146 5.23 -14.99 -1.86
CA LEU A 146 5.37 -15.27 -0.43
C LEU A 146 5.86 -16.71 -0.24
N HIS A 147 6.88 -16.89 0.59
CA HIS A 147 7.40 -18.20 0.94
C HIS A 147 7.20 -18.47 2.42
N ASP A 148 6.69 -19.67 2.74
CA ASP A 148 6.56 -20.20 4.10
C ASP A 148 6.02 -19.17 5.10
N THR A 149 5.04 -18.38 4.68
CA THR A 149 4.52 -17.24 5.43
C THR A 149 3.42 -17.71 6.39
N PRO A 150 3.56 -17.48 7.71
CA PRO A 150 2.53 -17.85 8.67
C PRO A 150 1.35 -16.87 8.58
N LEU A 151 0.16 -17.39 8.31
CA LEU A 151 -1.08 -16.65 8.37
C LEU A 151 -1.93 -17.13 9.54
N ALA A 152 -2.85 -16.29 10.03
CA ALA A 152 -3.82 -16.66 11.04
C ALA A 152 -5.24 -16.40 10.55
N ILE A 153 -6.08 -17.43 10.59
CA ILE A 153 -7.52 -17.30 10.33
C ILE A 153 -8.19 -17.17 11.69
N VAL A 154 -8.73 -15.98 11.98
CA VAL A 154 -9.38 -15.66 13.25
C VAL A 154 -10.88 -15.51 13.01
N GLY A 155 -11.68 -16.16 13.84
CA GLY A 155 -13.13 -16.08 13.80
C GLY A 155 -13.66 -15.34 15.02
N GLN A 156 -14.57 -14.39 14.78
CA GLN A 156 -15.34 -13.72 15.82
C GLN A 156 -16.82 -13.72 15.41
N LEU A 157 -17.71 -14.05 16.35
CA LEU A 157 -19.13 -14.33 16.04
C LEU A 157 -19.97 -13.07 15.90
N THR A 158 -19.52 -11.94 16.45
CA THR A 158 -20.31 -10.71 16.55
C THR A 158 -19.81 -9.58 15.64
N ARG A 159 -18.57 -9.67 15.15
CA ARG A 159 -17.93 -8.68 14.28
C ARG A 159 -16.72 -9.27 13.56
N LEU A 160 -16.15 -8.51 12.63
CA LEU A 160 -14.85 -8.83 12.05
C LEU A 160 -13.73 -8.65 13.11
N PRO A 161 -12.82 -9.62 13.29
CA PRO A 161 -11.67 -9.46 14.16
C PRO A 161 -10.73 -8.36 13.65
N LEU A 162 -10.22 -7.51 14.54
CA LEU A 162 -9.28 -6.44 14.20
C LEU A 162 -7.81 -6.81 14.50
N HIS A 163 -7.58 -7.89 15.27
CA HIS A 163 -6.25 -8.36 15.67
C HIS A 163 -6.26 -9.90 15.84
N PRO A 164 -5.13 -10.61 15.70
CA PRO A 164 -5.08 -12.08 15.89
C PRO A 164 -5.58 -12.57 17.26
N GLN A 165 -5.52 -11.72 18.28
CA GLN A 165 -6.02 -12.02 19.63
C GLN A 165 -7.49 -11.60 19.84
N ASP A 166 -8.13 -10.96 18.85
CA ASP A 166 -9.47 -10.36 18.94
C ASP A 166 -10.63 -11.36 18.69
N GLY A 167 -10.33 -12.65 18.81
CA GLY A 167 -11.26 -13.72 18.53
C GLY A 167 -10.64 -15.08 18.77
N ARG A 168 -11.30 -16.13 18.27
CA ARG A 168 -10.77 -17.49 18.34
C ARG A 168 -9.96 -17.77 17.08
N ILE A 169 -8.70 -18.13 17.25
CA ILE A 169 -7.88 -18.66 16.16
C ILE A 169 -8.53 -19.97 15.67
N LEU A 170 -8.92 -20.00 14.39
CA LEU A 170 -9.49 -21.15 13.71
C LEU A 170 -8.40 -21.98 13.01
N ALA A 171 -7.35 -21.31 12.52
CA ALA A 171 -6.23 -21.92 11.82
C ALA A 171 -5.01 -21.01 11.87
N GLN A 172 -3.82 -21.61 11.79
CA GLN A 172 -2.56 -20.90 11.54
C GLN A 172 -1.76 -21.62 10.44
N PRO A 173 -2.21 -21.56 9.17
CA PRO A 173 -1.48 -22.21 8.10
C PRO A 173 -0.17 -21.47 7.82
N VAL A 174 0.85 -22.24 7.42
CA VAL A 174 2.01 -21.71 6.73
C VAL A 174 1.73 -21.88 5.24
N VAL A 175 1.77 -20.78 4.48
CA VAL A 175 1.43 -20.80 3.04
C VAL A 175 2.59 -20.25 2.22
N SER A 176 2.71 -20.81 1.01
CA SER A 176 3.53 -20.24 -0.04
C SER A 176 2.60 -19.87 -1.19
N LEU A 177 2.62 -18.60 -1.59
CA LEU A 177 1.70 -18.01 -2.55
C LEU A 177 2.49 -17.47 -3.74
N GLN A 178 2.00 -17.76 -4.95
CA GLN A 178 2.57 -17.20 -6.18
C GLN A 178 1.82 -15.91 -6.54
N ALA A 179 2.57 -14.94 -7.08
CA ALA A 179 2.01 -13.67 -7.52
C ALA A 179 0.87 -13.88 -8.52
N GLY A 180 -0.28 -13.25 -8.27
CA GLY A 180 -1.45 -13.28 -9.15
C GLY A 180 -2.18 -14.63 -9.26
N VAL A 181 -1.88 -15.60 -8.39
CA VAL A 181 -2.55 -16.91 -8.40
C VAL A 181 -3.45 -17.08 -7.16
N PRO A 182 -4.78 -16.95 -7.30
CA PRO A 182 -5.72 -17.18 -6.21
C PRO A 182 -5.60 -18.62 -5.69
N THR A 183 -5.05 -18.75 -4.47
CA THR A 183 -4.78 -20.07 -3.89
C THR A 183 -5.78 -20.32 -2.75
N PRO A 184 -6.48 -21.46 -2.74
CA PRO A 184 -7.37 -21.79 -1.63
C PRO A 184 -6.53 -22.08 -0.38
N SER A 185 -6.63 -21.21 0.61
CA SER A 185 -5.87 -21.36 1.86
C SER A 185 -6.53 -22.37 2.81
N ARG A 186 -7.87 -22.42 2.87
CA ARG A 186 -8.62 -23.43 3.65
C ARG A 186 -10.14 -23.41 3.39
N SER A 187 -10.82 -24.51 3.75
CA SER A 187 -12.27 -24.54 4.02
C SER A 187 -12.56 -24.49 5.53
N CYS A 188 -13.52 -23.66 5.94
CA CYS A 188 -14.03 -23.53 7.30
C CYS A 188 -15.51 -23.94 7.33
N PRO A 189 -15.98 -24.66 8.36
CA PRO A 189 -17.40 -24.94 8.50
C PRO A 189 -18.19 -23.64 8.75
N PRO A 190 -19.47 -23.56 8.38
CA PRO A 190 -20.33 -22.43 8.69
C PRO A 190 -20.47 -22.34 10.20
N GLY A 191 -20.46 -21.10 10.71
CA GLY A 191 -20.56 -20.79 12.14
C GLY A 191 -21.49 -21.74 12.88
N THR A 192 -20.91 -22.72 13.55
CA THR A 192 -21.64 -23.55 14.50
C THR A 192 -21.73 -22.71 15.77
N ARG A 193 -22.94 -22.54 16.31
CA ARG A 193 -23.07 -22.26 17.75
C ARG A 193 -22.44 -23.47 18.44
N TRP A 194 -21.15 -23.40 18.74
CA TRP A 194 -20.46 -24.41 19.50
C TRP A 194 -20.92 -24.23 20.95
N ARG A 195 -21.95 -24.97 21.36
CA ARG A 195 -22.30 -25.12 22.78
C ARG A 195 -21.07 -25.69 23.48
N SER A 196 -20.59 -24.98 24.49
CA SER A 196 -19.66 -25.54 25.46
C SER A 196 -20.33 -26.75 26.12
N SER A 197 -19.92 -27.96 25.76
CA SER A 197 -20.17 -29.12 26.62
C SER A 197 -19.08 -29.13 27.69
N GLY A 198 -19.33 -28.39 28.77
CA GLY A 198 -18.73 -28.73 30.04
C GLY A 198 -19.31 -30.07 30.51
N ARG A 199 -18.45 -30.97 30.95
CA ARG A 199 -18.80 -31.99 31.93
C ARG A 199 -17.72 -31.97 33.00
N SER A 200 -18.23 -31.98 34.23
CA SER A 200 -17.54 -32.01 35.51
C SER A 200 -16.56 -33.17 35.65
#